data_AF-A0A947RDA8-F1
#
_entry.id   AF-A0A947RDA8-F1
#
_cell.length_a   1.000
_cell.length_b   1.000
_cell.length_c   1.000
_cell.angle_alpha   90.00
_cell.angle_beta   90.00
_cell.angle_gamma   90.00
#
_symmetry.space_group_name_H-M   'P 1'
#
loop_
_entity.id
_entity.type
_entity.pdbx_description
1 polymer ?
#
loop_
_entity_poly.entity_id
_entity_poly.type
_entity_poly.pdbx_seq_one_letter_code
_entity_poly.pdbx_strand_id
1 'polypeptide(L)'
;MTNINKSRITYLFAVAVMFSLISSSAFGQSSAKRNPQKAARIDVCFLLDSTGSMSDEIEVVKDKIWEIVNEIILGDPRPDVRFSIVTYRDQGDEYVVKTVPFTRDVDGIHS
;
A
#
# COMPACT_ATOMS: atom_id res chain seq x y z
N MET A 1 23.14 -46.63 57.66
CA MET A 1 22.22 -45.68 58.34
C MET A 1 22.34 -44.31 57.68
N THR A 2 21.44 -44.01 56.74
CA THR A 2 21.12 -42.60 56.40
C THR A 2 19.71 -42.59 55.81
N ASN A 3 18.76 -42.16 56.64
CA ASN A 3 17.34 -42.13 56.34
C ASN A 3 17.10 -40.94 55.39
N ILE A 4 17.04 -41.22 54.08
CA ILE A 4 16.77 -40.19 53.08
C ILE A 4 15.31 -39.80 53.20
N ASN A 5 15.10 -38.58 53.69
CA ASN A 5 13.83 -38.03 54.13
C ASN A 5 12.80 -38.02 52.98
N LYS A 6 11.83 -38.95 53.03
CA LYS A 6 10.83 -39.24 51.98
C LYS A 6 10.05 -37.99 51.55
N SER A 7 9.86 -37.00 52.44
CA SER A 7 9.15 -35.76 52.11
C SER A 7 9.94 -34.80 51.23
N ARG A 8 11.28 -34.82 51.25
CA ARG A 8 12.10 -33.95 50.38
C ARG A 8 12.11 -34.42 48.92
N ILE A 9 12.06 -35.73 48.71
CA ILE A 9 11.98 -36.36 47.38
C ILE A 9 10.57 -36.17 46.78
N THR A 10 9.54 -36.42 47.60
CA THR A 10 8.28 -35.64 47.70
C THR A 10 8.17 -34.37 46.85
N TYR A 11 8.70 -33.30 47.45
CA TYR A 11 8.61 -31.94 46.91
C TYR A 11 9.52 -31.68 45.70
N LEU A 12 10.69 -32.33 45.61
CA LEU A 12 11.56 -32.17 44.43
C LEU A 12 10.93 -32.69 43.13
N PHE A 13 10.18 -33.80 43.20
CA PHE A 13 9.44 -34.30 42.04
C PHE A 13 8.21 -33.41 41.69
N ALA A 14 7.52 -32.88 42.70
CA ALA A 14 6.36 -32.01 42.48
C ALA A 14 6.72 -30.67 41.80
N VAL A 15 7.87 -30.08 42.12
CA VAL A 15 8.33 -28.81 41.52
C VAL A 15 8.77 -29.00 40.06
N ALA A 16 9.41 -30.12 39.71
CA ALA A 16 9.84 -30.40 38.34
C ALA A 16 8.64 -30.61 37.37
N VAL A 17 7.56 -31.25 37.84
CA VAL A 17 6.34 -31.43 37.04
C VAL A 17 5.61 -30.09 36.85
N MET A 18 5.57 -29.23 37.87
CA MET A 18 4.96 -27.89 37.75
C MET A 18 5.75 -26.94 36.83
N PHE A 19 7.07 -27.06 36.76
CA PHE A 19 7.89 -26.27 35.84
C PHE A 19 7.73 -26.71 34.37
N SER A 20 7.47 -28.00 34.14
CA SER A 20 7.22 -28.57 32.81
C SER A 20 5.85 -28.20 32.22
N LEU A 21 4.85 -27.83 33.05
CA LEU A 21 3.52 -27.47 32.56
C LEU A 21 3.43 -26.01 32.06
N ILE A 22 4.34 -25.13 32.47
CA ILE A 22 4.28 -23.70 32.11
C ILE A 22 4.88 -23.43 30.72
N SER A 23 5.69 -24.34 30.18
CA SER A 23 6.28 -24.19 28.84
C SER A 23 5.37 -24.62 27.68
N SER A 24 4.19 -25.20 27.97
CA SER A 24 3.32 -25.79 26.95
C SER A 24 2.11 -24.94 26.55
N SER A 25 1.91 -23.76 27.14
CA SER A 25 1.08 -22.74 26.49
C SER A 25 1.89 -22.13 25.36
N ALA A 26 1.92 -22.90 24.27
CA ALA A 26 2.17 -22.51 22.90
C ALA A 26 2.20 -20.99 22.75
N PHE A 27 3.40 -20.48 22.51
CA PHE A 27 3.63 -19.32 21.66
C PHE A 27 3.10 -19.70 20.27
N GLY A 28 1.77 -19.84 20.17
CA GLY A 28 1.06 -20.08 18.94
C GLY A 28 1.28 -18.82 18.13
N GLN A 29 2.21 -18.91 17.18
CA GLN A 29 2.28 -18.02 16.07
C GLN A 29 0.89 -18.03 15.42
N SER A 30 0.04 -17.08 15.84
CA SER A 30 -0.97 -16.54 14.97
C SER A 30 -0.18 -15.85 13.86
N SER A 31 0.32 -16.66 12.92
CA SER A 31 0.49 -16.20 11.55
C SER A 31 -0.90 -15.78 11.15
N ALA A 32 -1.25 -14.52 11.46
CA ALA A 32 -2.37 -13.84 10.88
C ALA A 32 -2.22 -14.12 9.39
N LYS A 33 -3.08 -15.01 8.89
CA LYS A 33 -3.13 -15.41 7.49
C LYS A 33 -3.30 -14.09 6.76
N ARG A 34 -2.19 -13.49 6.29
CA ARG A 34 -2.22 -12.25 5.53
C ARG A 34 -3.06 -12.62 4.32
N ASN A 35 -4.33 -12.24 4.38
CA ASN A 35 -5.19 -12.27 3.22
C ASN A 35 -4.40 -11.48 2.19
N PRO A 36 -3.99 -12.05 1.03
CA PRO A 36 -3.24 -11.30 0.04
C PRO A 36 -4.03 -10.02 -0.21
N GLN A 37 -3.49 -8.90 0.27
CA GLN A 37 -4.18 -7.62 0.28
C GLN A 37 -4.46 -7.32 -1.18
N LYS A 38 -5.72 -7.47 -1.57
CA LYS A 38 -6.12 -7.40 -2.98
C LYS A 38 -5.72 -6.02 -3.47
N ALA A 39 -4.89 -5.96 -4.52
CA ALA A 39 -4.41 -4.72 -5.11
C ALA A 39 -5.60 -3.77 -5.30
N ALA A 40 -5.51 -2.57 -4.73
CA ALA A 40 -6.54 -1.55 -4.87
C ALA A 40 -6.62 -1.14 -6.35
N ARG A 41 -7.84 -1.06 -6.89
CA ARG A 41 -8.06 -0.52 -8.23
C ARG A 41 -8.37 0.96 -8.11
N ILE A 42 -7.60 1.80 -8.80
CA ILE A 42 -7.69 3.26 -8.70
C ILE A 42 -7.77 3.85 -10.10
N ASP A 43 -8.74 4.72 -10.34
CA ASP A 43 -8.84 5.51 -11.56
C ASP A 43 -8.60 6.98 -11.19
N VAL A 44 -7.63 7.62 -11.84
CA VAL A 44 -7.26 9.01 -11.58
C VAL A 44 -7.46 9.83 -12.85
N CYS A 45 -8.24 10.90 -12.76
CA CYS A 45 -8.46 11.82 -13.88
C CYS A 45 -7.96 13.22 -13.51
N PHE A 46 -7.02 13.74 -14.28
CA PHE A 46 -6.53 15.11 -14.15
C PHE A 46 -7.36 16.03 -15.04
N LEU A 47 -7.98 17.05 -14.44
CA LEU A 47 -8.68 18.11 -15.16
C LEU A 47 -7.76 19.32 -15.24
N LEU A 48 -7.44 19.77 -16.45
CA LEU A 48 -6.46 20.82 -16.71
C LEU A 48 -7.11 22.01 -17.38
N ASP A 49 -6.89 23.18 -16.78
CA ASP A 49 -7.09 24.46 -17.43
C ASP A 49 -5.93 24.71 -18.40
N SER A 50 -6.23 25.01 -19.66
CA SER A 50 -5.23 25.37 -20.66
C SER A 50 -5.55 26.68 -21.36
N THR A 51 -6.28 27.58 -20.69
CA THR A 51 -6.54 28.94 -21.15
C THR A 51 -5.24 29.73 -21.37
N GLY A 52 -5.29 30.74 -22.24
CA GLY A 52 -4.11 31.38 -22.84
C GLY A 52 -3.08 31.96 -21.86
N SER A 53 -3.45 32.24 -20.61
CA SER A 53 -2.53 32.72 -19.57
C SER A 53 -1.67 31.65 -18.91
N MET A 54 -1.99 30.36 -19.05
CA MET A 54 -1.22 29.24 -18.48
C MET A 54 -0.27 28.56 -19.49
N SER A 55 -0.09 29.16 -20.67
CA SER A 55 0.73 28.61 -21.75
C SER A 55 2.17 28.27 -21.31
N ASP A 56 2.73 29.05 -20.37
CA ASP A 56 4.09 28.87 -19.85
C ASP A 56 4.17 27.85 -18.69
N GLU A 57 3.03 27.49 -18.10
CA GLU A 57 2.91 26.64 -16.91
C GLU A 57 2.56 25.19 -17.24
N ILE A 58 2.21 24.90 -18.50
CA ILE A 58 1.84 23.56 -18.96
C ILE A 58 2.94 22.52 -18.72
N GLU A 59 4.21 22.89 -18.91
CA GLU A 59 5.33 21.98 -18.64
C GLU A 59 5.46 21.66 -17.14
N VAL A 60 5.29 22.66 -16.27
CA VAL A 60 5.31 22.48 -14.81
C VAL A 60 4.18 21.56 -14.35
N VAL A 61 3.00 21.67 -14.97
CA VAL A 61 1.85 20.82 -14.65
C VAL A 61 2.09 19.37 -15.09
N LYS A 62 2.71 19.13 -16.26
CA LYS A 62 3.09 17.79 -16.71
C LYS A 62 4.04 17.11 -15.72
N ASP A 63 5.07 17.82 -15.28
CA ASP A 63 6.04 17.31 -14.31
C ASP A 63 5.36 16.91 -13.00
N LYS A 64 4.41 17.72 -12.52
CA LYS A 64 3.69 17.43 -11.27
C LYS A 64 2.75 16.23 -11.41
N ILE A 65 2.09 16.08 -12.55
CA ILE A 65 1.28 14.89 -12.84
C ILE A 65 2.16 13.64 -12.80
N TRP A 66 3.34 13.69 -13.43
CA TRP A 66 4.28 12.58 -13.45
C TRP A 66 4.76 12.17 -12.04
N GLU A 67 5.05 13.16 -11.19
CA GLU A 67 5.42 12.93 -9.80
C GLU A 67 4.30 12.19 -9.03
N ILE A 68 3.06 12.68 -9.13
CA ILE A 68 1.89 12.07 -8.49
C ILE A 68 1.67 10.64 -8.98
N VAL A 69 1.80 10.40 -10.30
CA VAL A 69 1.65 9.07 -10.88
C VAL A 69 2.67 8.10 -10.30
N ASN A 70 3.94 8.50 -10.22
CA ASN A 70 4.99 7.66 -9.66
C ASN A 70 4.75 7.35 -8.18
N GLU A 71 4.32 8.32 -7.38
CA GLU A 71 3.99 8.08 -5.97
C GLU A 71 2.87 7.04 -5.80
N ILE A 72 1.82 7.13 -6.62
CA ILE A 72 0.68 6.21 -6.54
C ILE A 72 1.09 4.78 -6.94
N ILE A 73 1.92 4.62 -7.98
CA ILE A 73 2.38 3.30 -8.47
C ILE A 73 3.26 2.57 -7.43
N LEU A 74 3.96 3.33 -6.57
CA LEU A 74 4.86 2.80 -5.54
C LEU A 74 4.16 2.31 -4.27
N GLY A 75 2.83 2.41 -4.18
CA GLY A 75 2.07 1.91 -3.01
C GLY A 75 2.25 0.40 -2.77
N ASP A 76 2.18 -0.04 -1.50
CA ASP A 76 2.18 -1.46 -1.11
C ASP A 76 0.88 -1.81 -0.36
N PRO A 77 0.06 -2.78 -0.83
CA PRO A 77 0.22 -3.57 -2.06
C PRO A 77 0.13 -2.73 -3.33
N ARG A 78 0.91 -3.10 -4.36
CA ARG A 78 0.95 -2.40 -5.66
C ARG A 78 -0.47 -2.24 -6.23
N PRO A 79 -0.98 -1.00 -6.39
CA PRO A 79 -2.32 -0.77 -6.92
C PRO A 79 -2.38 -1.01 -8.44
N ASP A 80 -3.55 -1.37 -8.95
CA ASP A 80 -3.89 -1.36 -10.38
C ASP A 80 -4.48 0.01 -10.71
N VAL A 81 -3.68 0.87 -11.33
CA VAL A 81 -4.01 2.29 -11.54
C VAL A 81 -4.21 2.57 -13.02
N ARG A 82 -5.23 3.39 -13.35
CA ARG A 82 -5.40 3.97 -14.68
C ARG A 82 -5.47 5.49 -14.58
N PHE A 83 -4.90 6.16 -15.57
CA PHE A 83 -4.83 7.62 -15.63
C PHE A 83 -5.54 8.16 -16.86
N SER A 84 -6.19 9.31 -16.70
CA SER A 84 -6.89 10.05 -17.74
C SER A 84 -6.54 11.53 -17.59
N ILE A 85 -6.45 12.26 -18.71
CA ILE A 85 -6.29 13.71 -18.72
C ILE A 85 -7.44 14.32 -19.51
N VAL A 86 -8.08 15.34 -18.95
CA VAL A 86 -9.05 16.17 -19.65
C VAL A 86 -8.54 17.59 -19.60
N THR A 87 -8.31 18.20 -20.77
CA THR A 87 -7.94 19.61 -20.87
C THR A 87 -9.12 20.41 -21.40
N TYR A 88 -9.31 21.61 -20.86
CA TYR A 88 -10.30 22.57 -21.37
C TYR A 88 -9.64 23.91 -21.71
N ARG A 89 -10.24 24.62 -22.67
CA ARG A 89 -9.80 25.95 -23.14
C ARG A 89 -10.98 26.89 -23.30
N ASP A 90 -10.68 28.13 -23.66
CA ASP A 90 -11.66 29.17 -23.92
C ASP A 90 -12.47 28.90 -25.20
N GLN A 91 -13.66 29.50 -25.25
CA GLN A 91 -14.52 29.45 -26.43
C GLN A 91 -13.86 30.19 -27.59
N GLY A 92 -13.67 29.52 -28.73
CA GLY A 92 -13.02 30.08 -29.91
C GLY A 92 -11.57 29.63 -30.10
N ASP A 93 -11.00 28.87 -29.17
CA ASP A 93 -9.71 28.20 -29.34
C ASP A 93 -9.80 26.96 -30.25
N GLU A 94 -8.64 26.38 -30.60
CA GLU A 94 -8.52 25.20 -31.46
C GLU A 94 -9.39 24.01 -30.99
N TYR A 95 -9.55 23.87 -29.69
CA TYR A 95 -10.45 22.91 -29.07
C TYR A 95 -11.02 23.49 -27.78
N VAL A 96 -12.23 23.09 -27.39
CA VAL A 96 -12.83 23.51 -26.11
C VAL A 96 -12.59 22.46 -25.02
N VAL A 97 -12.66 21.17 -25.38
CA VAL A 97 -12.38 20.06 -24.47
C VAL A 97 -11.61 18.98 -25.24
N LYS A 98 -10.54 18.47 -24.66
CA LYS A 98 -9.81 17.30 -25.16
C LYS A 98 -9.67 16.28 -24.04
N THR A 99 -9.95 15.02 -24.36
CA THR A 99 -9.91 13.92 -23.39
C THR A 99 -8.96 12.84 -23.86
N VAL A 100 -8.03 12.48 -22.98
CA VAL A 100 -7.21 11.27 -23.08
C VAL A 100 -7.91 10.17 -22.29
N PRO A 101 -8.30 9.05 -22.92
CA PRO A 101 -9.00 7.97 -22.23
C PRO A 101 -8.13 7.33 -21.15
N PHE A 102 -8.78 6.69 -20.17
CA PHE A 102 -8.09 5.95 -19.12
C PHE A 102 -7.12 4.90 -19.68
N THR A 103 -5.84 5.04 -19.34
CA THR A 103 -4.76 4.14 -19.76
C THR A 103 -3.90 3.71 -18.57
N ARG A 104 -3.26 2.54 -18.70
CA ARG A 104 -2.21 2.07 -17.78
C ARG A 104 -0.81 2.49 -18.26
N ASP A 105 -0.72 2.93 -19.52
CA ASP A 105 0.49 3.43 -20.13
C ASP A 105 0.60 4.93 -19.83
N VAL A 106 1.41 5.25 -18.83
CA VAL A 106 1.66 6.63 -18.40
C VAL A 106 2.65 7.32 -19.34
N ASP A 107 3.56 6.56 -19.96
CA ASP A 107 4.55 7.10 -20.89
C ASP A 107 3.87 7.72 -22.12
N GLY A 108 2.78 7.10 -22.59
CA GLY A 108 1.94 7.64 -23.66
C GLY A 108 1.16 8.92 -23.33
N ILE A 109 1.15 9.37 -22.06
CA ILE A 109 0.52 10.63 -21.64
C ILE A 109 1.55 11.79 -21.64
N HIS A 110 2.84 11.49 -21.49
CA HIS A 110 3.91 12.49 -21.35
C HIS A 110 4.47 12.99 -22.70
N SER A 111 4.25 12.27 -23.80
CA SER A 111 4.77 12.56 -25.15
C SER A 111 4.03 13.65 -25.90
#